data_AF-A0A2V9BNC9-F1
#
_entry.id   AF-A0A2V9BNC9-F1
#
_cell.length_a   1.000
_cell.length_b   1.000
_cell.length_c   1.000
_cell.angle_alpha   90.00
_cell.angle_beta   90.00
_cell.angle_gamma   90.00
#
_symmetry.space_group_name_H-M   'P 1'
#
loop_
_entity.id
_entity.type
_entity.pdbx_description
1 polymer ?
#
loop_
_entity_poly.entity_id
_entity_poly.type
_entity_poly.pdbx_seq_one_letter_code
_entity_poly.pdbx_strand_id
1 'polypeptide(L)' 'MRFGLEDGSEHTLGEVGQTFALTRERIRQIEAKALGKLRQPSCSRKLRA' A
#
# COMPACT_ATOMS: atom_id res chain seq x y z
N MET A 1 3.16 -7.77 2.65
CA MET A 1 4.03 -6.57 2.57
C MET A 1 3.46 -5.25 3.12
N ARG A 2 2.15 -4.96 3.20
CA ARG A 2 1.63 -4.08 4.30
C ARG A 2 0.34 -4.64 4.83
N PHE A 3 -0.57 -4.97 3.93
CA PHE A 3 -1.85 -5.64 4.21
C PHE A 3 -1.79 -7.17 4.05
N GLY A 4 -0.59 -7.79 4.10
CA GLY A 4 -0.46 -9.25 3.98
C GLY A 4 -0.93 -9.91 2.68
N LEU A 5 -1.19 -9.16 1.61
CA LEU A 5 -1.74 -9.71 0.36
C LEU A 5 -0.79 -10.65 -0.41
N GLU A 6 0.49 -10.69 -0.06
CA GLU A 6 1.52 -11.45 -0.78
C GLU A 6 2.02 -12.63 0.08
N ASP A 7 2.27 -12.37 1.36
CA ASP A 7 2.95 -13.26 2.30
C ASP A 7 2.07 -13.64 3.51
N GLY A 8 0.81 -13.20 3.55
CA GLY A 8 -0.14 -13.48 4.64
C GLY A 8 0.09 -12.67 5.91
N SER A 9 1.21 -11.92 5.99
CA SER A 9 1.59 -11.14 7.17
C SER A 9 1.47 -9.64 6.91
N GLU A 10 0.82 -8.93 7.83
CA GLU A 10 0.81 -7.47 7.82
C GLU A 10 2.18 -6.94 8.26
N HIS A 11 2.57 -5.81 7.67
CA HIS A 11 3.83 -5.13 8.01
C HIS A 11 3.55 -3.68 8.32
N THR A 12 4.29 -3.12 9.26
CA THR A 12 4.27 -1.70 9.58
C THR A 12 4.95 -0.88 8.49
N LEU A 13 4.59 0.41 8.39
CA LEU A 13 5.28 1.36 7.50
C LEU A 13 6.80 1.40 7.69
N GLY A 14 7.28 1.11 8.90
CA GLY A 14 8.69 1.06 9.23
C GLY A 14 9.36 -0.17 8.62
N GLU A 15 8.77 -1.35 8.78
CA GLU A 15 9.26 -2.61 8.20
C GLU A 15 9.27 -2.53 6.67
N VAL A 16 8.18 -2.05 6.06
CA VAL A 16 8.15 -1.79 4.62
C VAL A 16 9.27 -0.81 4.22
N GLY A 17 9.45 0.26 5.00
CA GLY A 17 10.52 1.23 4.75
C GLY A 17 11.91 0.58 4.74
N GLN A 18 12.19 -0.30 5.69
CA GLN A 18 13.44 -1.04 5.77
C GLN A 18 13.64 -1.94 4.54
N THR A 19 12.61 -2.71 4.14
CA THR A 19 12.67 -3.59 2.96
C THR A 19 12.97 -2.83 1.67
N PHE A 20 12.41 -1.62 1.51
CA PHE A 20 12.58 -0.81 0.30
C PHE A 20 13.69 0.24 0.41
N ALA A 21 14.46 0.27 1.51
CA ALA A 21 15.43 1.33 1.82
C ALA A 21 14.85 2.75 1.72
N LEU A 22 13.58 2.91 2.12
CA LEU A 22 12.84 4.17 2.12
C LEU A 22 12.47 4.58 3.54
N THR A 23 12.28 5.88 3.75
CA THR A 23 11.78 6.37 5.04
C THR A 23 10.32 5.95 5.25
N ARG A 24 9.93 5.79 6.52
CA ARG A 24 8.55 5.54 6.93
C ARG A 24 7.56 6.52 6.28
N GLU A 25 7.93 7.80 6.25
CA GLU A 25 7.10 8.85 5.67
C GLU A 25 6.95 8.70 4.15
N ARG A 26 8.00 8.25 3.46
CA ARG A 26 7.90 7.98 2.03
C ARG A 26 6.94 6.84 1.73
N ILE A 27 6.97 5.75 2.51
CA ILE A 27 6.00 4.66 2.36
C ILE A 27 4.57 5.16 2.63
N ARG A 28 4.36 6.00 3.65
CA ARG A 28 3.05 6.62 3.95
C ARG A 28 2.50 7.40 2.75
N GLN A 29 3.33 8.21 2.09
CA GLN A 29 2.93 8.98 0.90
C GLN A 29 2.56 8.07 -0.28
N ILE A 30 3.36 7.02 -0.53
CA ILE A 30 3.10 6.06 -1.61
C ILE A 30 1.76 5.36 -1.36
N GLU A 31 1.51 4.93 -0.13
CA GLU A 31 0.23 4.32 0.25
C GLU A 31 -0.95 5.27 0.03
N ALA A 32 -0.86 6.51 0.52
CA ALA A 32 -1.93 7.49 0.32
C ALA A 32 -2.23 7.72 -1.17
N LYS A 33 -1.18 7.80 -2.01
CA LYS A 33 -1.32 7.92 -3.47
C LYS A 33 -1.94 6.67 -4.09
N ALA A 34 -1.57 5.48 -3.64
CA ALA A 34 -2.11 4.22 -4.14
C ALA A 34 -3.60 4.08 -3.78
N LEU A 35 -3.97 4.32 -2.51
CA LEU A 35 -5.36 4.33 -2.06
C LEU A 35 -6.20 5.36 -2.83
N GLY A 36 -5.64 6.54 -3.11
CA GLY A 36 -6.29 7.55 -3.96
C GLY A 36 -6.62 7.02 -5.36
N LYS A 37 -5.69 6.32 -6.01
CA LYS A 37 -5.91 5.68 -7.31
C LYS A 37 -6.97 4.57 -7.24
N LEU A 38 -6.91 3.71 -6.23
CA LEU A 38 -7.84 2.59 -6.08
C LEU A 38 -9.29 3.05 -5.85
N ARG A 39 -9.50 4.25 -5.30
CA ARG A 39 -10.84 4.83 -5.13
C ARG A 39 -11.46 5.38 -6.41
N GLN A 40 -10.67 5.60 -7.47
CA GLN A 40 -11.18 6.16 -8.72
C GLN A 40 -12.14 5.17 -9.42
N PRO A 41 -13.23 5.64 -10.06
CA PRO A 41 -14.22 4.77 -10.70
C PRO A 41 -13.63 3.87 -11.79
N SER A 42 -12.65 4.38 -12.54
CA SER A 42 -11.94 3.66 -13.60
C SER A 42 -11.14 2.47 -13.07
N CYS A 43 -10.59 2.57 -11.86
CA CYS A 43 -9.78 1.52 -11.23
C CYS A 43 -10.59 0.62 -10.28
N SER A 44 -11.58 1.17 -9.58
CA SER A 44 -12.38 0.43 -8.58
C SER A 44 -13.41 -0.52 -9.16
N ARG A 45 -13.74 -0.44 -10.46
CA ARG A 45 -14.78 -1.28 -11.07
C ARG A 45 -14.53 -2.78 -10.90
N LYS A 46 -13.27 -3.22 -10.93
CA LYS A 46 -12.88 -4.63 -10.69
C LYS A 46 -12.87 -5.03 -9.21
N LEU A 47 -12.90 -4.06 -8.29
CA LEU A 47 -12.80 -4.25 -6.84
C LEU A 47 -14.16 -4.17 -6.13
N ARG A 48 -15.24 -3.82 -6.84
CA ARG A 48 -16.61 -3.64 -6.31
C ARG A 48 -17.54 -4.83 -6.61
N ALA A 49 -16.98 -5.97 -7.04
CA ALA A 49 -17.76 -7.17 -7.37
C ALA A 49 -18.31 -7.85 -6.12
#